data_AF-A0AAW0H7Y6-F1
#
_entry.id   AF-A0AAW0H7Y6-F1
#
_cell.length_a   1.000
_cell.length_b   1.000
_cell.length_c   1.000
_cell.angle_alpha   90.00
_cell.angle_beta   90.00
_cell.angle_gamma   90.00
#
_symmetry.space_group_name_H-M   'P 1'
#
loop_
_entity.id
_entity.type
_entity.pdbx_description
1 polymer ?
#
loop_
_entity_poly.entity_id
_entity_poly.type
_entity_poly.pdbx_seq_one_letter_code
_entity_poly.pdbx_strand_id
1 'polypeptide(L)'
;WIGFGKQCFHFSEHINNWTSSQNFCTALEGHLALFDSLEKVRYNGDSDHCFGLHREAPEHPWMDPIRGGREYTYLSDRGISSGRGYTHRKWICSLKLLFTRAMDFKY
;
A
#
# COMPACT_ATOMS: atom_id res chain seq x y z
N TRP A 1 -8.77 -11.23 1.69
CA TRP A 1 -9.08 -9.79 1.83
C TRP A 1 -9.61 -9.55 3.23
N ILE A 2 -9.28 -8.41 3.82
CA ILE A 2 -9.74 -7.98 5.14
C ILE A 2 -10.55 -6.69 4.92
N GLY A 3 -11.81 -6.66 5.34
CA GLY A 3 -12.69 -5.51 5.20
C GLY A 3 -12.62 -4.56 6.39
N PHE A 4 -12.54 -3.25 6.14
CA PHE A 4 -12.68 -2.21 7.16
C PHE A 4 -13.45 -1.01 6.57
N GLY A 5 -14.65 -0.75 7.09
CA GLY A 5 -15.54 0.26 6.52
C GLY A 5 -15.92 -0.06 5.07
N LYS A 6 -15.66 0.87 4.15
CA LYS A 6 -15.92 0.72 2.70
C LYS A 6 -14.67 0.30 1.91
N GLN A 7 -13.66 -0.23 2.59
CA GLN A 7 -12.38 -0.58 2.01
C GLN A 7 -12.06 -2.05 2.29
N CYS A 8 -11.57 -2.75 1.27
CA CYS A 8 -11.03 -4.10 1.39
C CYS A 8 -9.51 -4.06 1.18
N PHE A 9 -8.76 -4.80 1.99
CA PHE A 9 -7.30 -4.89 1.92
C PHE A 9 -6.84 -6.32 1.64
N HIS A 10 -5.86 -6.50 0.77
CA HIS A 10 -5.20 -7.78 0.51
C HIS A 10 -3.70 -7.64 0.76
N PHE A 11 -3.19 -8.42 1.72
CA PHE A 11 -1.77 -8.47 2.06
C PHE A 11 -1.11 -9.58 1.25
N SER A 12 -0.03 -9.27 0.55
CA SER A 12 0.68 -10.27 -0.25
C SER A 12 1.45 -11.26 0.61
N GLU A 13 1.45 -12.53 0.21
CA GLU A 13 2.36 -13.53 0.78
C GLU A 13 3.74 -13.47 0.13
N HIS A 14 3.82 -12.95 -1.10
CA HIS A 14 5.04 -12.83 -1.89
C HIS A 14 5.68 -11.45 -1.79
N ILE A 15 6.95 -11.37 -2.19
CA ILE A 15 7.71 -10.13 -2.34
C ILE A 15 7.87 -9.79 -3.82
N ASN A 16 7.76 -8.51 -4.17
CA ASN A 16 8.00 -8.04 -5.53
C ASN A 16 8.44 -6.56 -5.52
N ASN A 17 8.88 -6.06 -6.67
CA ASN A 17 9.15 -4.64 -6.86
C ASN A 17 7.85 -3.81 -6.86
N TRP A 18 7.97 -2.50 -6.70
CA TRP A 18 6.81 -1.62 -6.56
C TRP A 18 5.88 -1.65 -7.79
N THR A 19 6.44 -1.60 -9.00
CA THR A 19 5.66 -1.58 -10.26
C THR A 19 4.89 -2.87 -10.46
N SER A 20 5.52 -4.02 -10.24
CA SER A 20 4.86 -5.32 -10.33
C SER A 20 3.77 -5.47 -9.26
N SER A 21 4.00 -4.93 -8.06
CA SER A 21 3.01 -4.89 -6.98
C SER A 21 1.79 -4.03 -7.36
N GLN A 22 2.02 -2.85 -7.94
CA GLN A 22 0.96 -1.98 -8.45
C GLN A 22 0.15 -2.68 -9.55
N ASN A 23 0.82 -3.30 -10.53
CA ASN A 23 0.16 -4.04 -11.60
C ASN A 23 -0.71 -5.18 -11.08
N PHE A 24 -0.24 -5.90 -10.06
CA PHE A 24 -1.03 -6.95 -9.40
C PHE A 24 -2.31 -6.38 -8.78
N CYS A 25 -2.22 -5.26 -8.05
CA CYS A 25 -3.40 -4.64 -7.47
C CYS A 25 -4.37 -4.11 -8.54
N THR A 26 -3.85 -3.51 -9.62
CA THR A 26 -4.66 -3.05 -10.76
C THR A 26 -5.41 -4.21 -11.43
N ALA A 27 -4.78 -5.38 -11.57
CA ALA A 27 -5.41 -6.58 -12.10
C ALA A 27 -6.56 -7.11 -11.22
N LEU A 28 -6.58 -6.75 -9.93
CA LEU A 28 -7.66 -7.04 -8.98
C LEU A 28 -8.69 -5.90 -8.88
N GLU A 29 -8.74 -5.02 -9.88
CA GLU A 29 -9.57 -3.80 -9.90
C GLU A 29 -9.28 -2.84 -8.73
N GLY A 30 -8.13 -3.00 -8.07
CA GLY A 30 -7.69 -2.21 -6.93
C GLY A 30 -6.48 -1.34 -7.25
N HIS A 31 -5.84 -0.84 -6.21
CA HIS A 31 -4.59 -0.08 -6.25
C HIS A 31 -3.74 -0.42 -5.03
N LEU A 32 -2.45 -0.09 -5.02
CA LEU A 32 -1.69 -0.15 -3.78
C LEU A 32 -2.35 0.74 -2.72
N ALA A 33 -2.47 0.24 -1.50
CA ALA A 33 -3.19 0.92 -0.43
C ALA A 33 -2.67 2.34 -0.22
N LEU A 34 -3.57 3.31 -0.12
CA LEU A 34 -3.26 4.67 0.31
C LEU A 34 -3.60 4.76 1.79
N PHE A 35 -2.63 5.12 2.61
CA PHE A 35 -2.84 5.35 4.03
C PHE A 35 -2.89 6.87 4.28
N ASP A 36 -4.06 7.47 4.04
CA ASP A 36 -4.30 8.93 4.15
C ASP A 36 -4.23 9.47 5.59
N SER A 37 -4.04 8.64 6.60
CA SER A 37 -3.78 9.11 7.95
C SER A 37 -2.88 8.14 8.69
N LEU A 38 -1.76 8.68 9.16
CA LEU A 38 -0.75 8.00 9.96
C LEU A 38 -1.28 7.42 11.29
N GLU A 39 -2.58 7.55 11.62
CA GLU A 39 -3.08 7.37 12.98
C GLU A 39 -3.84 6.07 13.29
N LYS A 40 -4.13 5.18 12.34
CA LYS A 40 -4.97 3.99 12.66
C LYS A 40 -4.43 2.63 12.32
N VAL A 41 -3.26 2.52 11.70
CA VAL A 41 -2.66 1.22 11.47
C VAL A 41 -1.38 1.15 12.29
N ARG A 42 -1.51 0.74 13.56
CA ARG A 42 -0.39 0.14 14.29
C ARG A 42 -0.08 -1.16 13.58
N TYR A 43 0.69 -1.03 12.51
CA TYR A 43 1.04 -2.12 11.62
C TYR A 43 2.00 -3.04 12.38
N ASN A 44 1.45 -4.12 12.93
CA ASN A 44 2.19 -5.15 13.66
C ASN A 44 2.67 -6.27 12.72
N GLY A 45 2.86 -6.00 11.43
CA GLY A 45 3.28 -7.05 10.50
C GLY A 45 4.80 -7.22 10.49
N ASP A 46 5.25 -8.47 10.40
CA ASP A 46 6.67 -8.87 10.49
C ASP A 46 7.52 -8.50 9.25
N SER A 47 7.03 -7.64 8.36
CA SER A 47 7.68 -7.33 7.09
C SER A 47 7.30 -5.96 6.56
N ASP A 48 8.21 -5.32 5.84
CA ASP A 48 7.93 -4.09 5.13
C ASP A 48 6.96 -4.31 3.96
N HIS A 49 6.01 -3.39 3.77
CA HIS A 49 5.02 -3.46 2.69
C HIS A 49 5.00 -2.21 1.81
N CYS A 50 5.06 -2.35 0.49
CA CYS A 50 4.80 -1.28 -0.47
C CYS A 50 3.37 -0.77 -0.36
N PHE A 51 3.20 0.56 -0.50
CA PHE A 51 1.90 1.21 -0.56
C PHE A 51 1.89 2.31 -1.64
N GLY A 52 0.71 2.85 -1.95
CA GLY A 52 0.43 3.53 -3.23
C GLY A 52 0.97 4.95 -3.37
N LEU A 53 1.69 5.48 -2.37
CA LEU A 53 2.23 6.83 -2.43
C LEU A 53 3.62 6.80 -3.10
N HIS A 54 3.82 7.58 -4.16
CA HIS A 54 5.12 7.77 -4.78
C HIS A 54 5.26 9.20 -5.29
N ARG A 55 6.51 9.64 -5.50
CA ARG A 55 6.85 10.88 -6.19
C ARG A 55 7.61 10.57 -7.46
N GLU A 56 7.60 11.49 -8.41
CA GLU A 56 8.24 11.29 -9.71
C GLU A 56 9.77 11.30 -9.63
N ALA A 57 10.35 12.11 -8.75
CA ALA A 57 11.81 12.16 -8.56
C ALA A 57 12.21 12.50 -7.11
N PRO A 58 13.43 12.14 -6.65
CA PRO A 58 13.92 12.39 -5.31
C PRO A 58 13.94 13.86 -4.84
N GLU A 59 13.92 14.79 -5.78
CA GLU A 59 13.99 16.23 -5.56
C GLU A 59 12.61 16.83 -5.24
N HIS A 60 11.52 16.14 -5.60
CA HIS A 60 10.16 16.60 -5.33
C HIS A 60 9.81 16.44 -3.85
N PRO A 61 9.44 17.49 -3.11
CA PRO A 61 9.12 17.36 -1.69
C PRO A 61 7.93 16.41 -1.48
N TRP A 62 7.98 15.64 -0.39
CA TRP A 62 6.80 14.91 0.07
C TRP A 62 5.78 15.89 0.66
N MET A 63 4.50 15.70 0.35
CA MET A 63 3.41 16.48 0.97
C MET A 63 3.20 16.09 2.44
N ASP A 64 3.64 14.88 2.84
CA ASP A 64 3.57 14.34 4.19
C ASP A 64 4.98 14.08 4.78
N PRO A 65 5.14 14.04 6.11
CA PRO A 65 6.41 13.75 6.76
C PRO A 65 6.83 12.28 6.58
N ILE A 66 7.40 11.97 5.42
CA ILE A 66 7.88 10.63 5.03
C ILE A 66 9.37 10.52 5.35
N ARG A 67 9.77 9.45 6.03
CA ARG A 67 11.18 9.21 6.36
C ARG A 67 11.97 8.83 5.10
N GLY A 68 13.18 9.36 4.96
CA GLY A 68 14.09 9.05 3.85
C GLY A 68 14.00 10.03 2.68
N GLY A 69 14.65 9.69 1.56
CA GLY A 69 14.80 10.58 0.41
C GLY A 69 14.69 9.87 -0.94
N ARG A 70 13.84 8.85 -1.05
CA ARG A 70 13.62 8.08 -2.29
C ARG A 70 12.21 8.27 -2.84
N GLU A 71 11.89 7.63 -3.94
CA GLU A 71 10.75 7.93 -4.81
C GLU A 71 9.49 7.13 -4.45
N TYR A 72 9.67 5.95 -3.84
CA TYR A 72 8.58 5.03 -3.53
C TYR A 72 8.44 4.84 -2.03
N THR A 73 7.22 4.70 -1.55
CA THR A 73 6.96 4.52 -0.12
C THR A 73 6.71 3.08 0.26
N TYR A 74 7.05 2.75 1.51
CA TYR A 74 6.73 1.49 2.14
C TYR A 74 6.39 1.72 3.63
N LEU A 75 5.62 0.81 4.18
CA LEU A 75 5.24 0.74 5.57
C LEU A 75 6.18 -0.23 6.29
N SER A 76 6.76 0.19 7.41
CA SER A 76 7.52 -0.66 8.33
C SER A 76 6.95 -0.60 9.74
N ASP A 77 7.55 -1.34 10.67
CA ASP A 77 7.28 -1.31 12.12
C ASP A 77 7.42 0.10 12.73
N ARG A 78 8.18 0.98 12.08
CA ARG A 78 8.44 2.37 12.50
C ARG A 78 7.58 3.40 11.76
N GLY A 79 6.58 2.96 10.99
CA GLY A 79 5.71 3.81 10.20
C GLY A 79 6.16 3.94 8.73
N ILE A 80 5.78 5.05 8.09
CA ILE A 80 5.98 5.26 6.66
C ILE A 80 7.42 5.73 6.36
N SER A 81 8.07 5.06 5.40
CA SER A 81 9.42 5.36 4.91
C SER A 81 9.50 5.31 3.38
N SER A 82 10.55 5.88 2.81
CA SER A 82 10.81 5.88 1.37
C SER A 82 12.02 5.00 0.98
N GLY A 83 11.90 4.32 -0.16
CA GLY A 83 12.88 3.41 -0.72
C GLY A 83 12.88 3.42 -2.26
N ARG A 84 13.79 2.65 -2.86
CA ARG A 84 13.90 2.56 -4.33
C ARG A 84 12.91 1.53 -4.88
N GLY A 85 12.31 1.80 -6.04
CA GLY A 85 11.23 0.97 -6.61
C GLY A 85 11.62 -0.48 -6.93
N TYR A 86 12.90 -0.73 -7.21
CA TYR A 86 13.42 -2.07 -7.53
C TYR A 86 13.58 -2.97 -6.31
N THR A 87 13.55 -2.44 -5.09
CA THR A 87 13.70 -3.26 -3.89
C THR A 87 12.45 -4.10 -3.67
N HIS A 88 12.64 -5.40 -3.44
CA HIS A 88 11.53 -6.34 -3.30
C HIS A 88 10.96 -6.27 -1.89
N ARG A 89 9.65 -6.06 -1.79
CA ARG A 89 8.90 -6.04 -0.53
C ARG A 89 7.55 -6.72 -0.72
N LYS A 90 6.89 -7.06 0.39
CA LYS A 90 5.47 -7.39 0.33
C LYS A 90 4.68 -6.14 -0.08
N TRP A 91 3.41 -6.28 -0.41
CA TRP A 91 2.56 -5.16 -0.78
C TRP A 91 1.14 -5.34 -0.27
N ILE A 92 0.41 -4.22 -0.17
CA ILE A 92 -0.98 -4.22 0.25
C ILE A 92 -1.82 -3.65 -0.88
N CYS A 93 -2.74 -4.46 -1.43
CA CYS A 93 -3.76 -3.96 -2.34
C CYS A 93 -4.96 -3.44 -1.57
N SER A 94 -5.61 -2.44 -2.13
CA SER A 94 -6.80 -1.80 -1.59
C SER A 94 -7.86 -1.68 -2.67
N LEU A 95 -9.08 -2.08 -2.32
CA LEU A 95 -10.25 -2.02 -3.19
C LEU A 95 -11.37 -1.26 -2.48
N LYS A 96 -11.85 -0.17 -3.09
CA LYS A 96 -12.99 0.60 -2.56
C LYS A 96 -14.26 -0.14 -2.92
N LEU A 97 -15.05 -0.50 -1.91
CA LEU A 97 -16.41 -1.01 -2.11
C LEU A 97 -17.28 0.18 -2.55
N LEU A 98 -17.47 0.32 -3.85
CA LEU A 98 -18.53 1.16 -4.41
C LEU A 98 -19.86 0.44 -4.17
N PHE A 99 -20.88 1.16 -3.69
CA PHE A 99 -22.19 0.61 -3.30
C PHE A 99 -22.91 -0.19 -4.40
N THR A 100 -22.43 -0.18 -5.64
CA THR A 100 -22.96 -0.98 -6.76
C THR A 100 -22.48 -2.43 -6.81
N ARG A 101 -21.49 -2.83 -6.01
CA ARG A 101 -21.05 -4.23 -5.87
C ARG A 101 -20.91 -4.58 -4.39
N ALA A 102 -22.03 -4.90 -3.75
CA ALA A 102 -21.98 -5.82 -2.62
C ALA A 102 -21.44 -7.15 -3.16
N MET A 103 -20.15 -7.43 -2.94
CA MET A 103 -19.66 -8.79 -3.07
C MET A 103 -20.21 -9.56 -1.87
N ASP A 104 -21.07 -10.54 -2.14
CA ASP A 104 -21.58 -11.49 -1.16
C ASP A 104 -20.40 -12.23 -0.52
N PHE A 105 -19.92 -11.75 0.63
CA PHE A 105 -19.05 -12.53 1.49
C PHE A 105 -19.89 -13.59 2.19
N LYS A 106 -19.80 -14.85 1.72
CA LYS A 106 -20.23 -16.01 2.52
C LYS A 106 -19.18 -16.24 3.60
N TYR A 107 -19.66 -16.25 4.85
CA TYR A 107 -18.91 -16.60 6.06
C TYR A 107 -18.40 -18.03 6.03
#